data_AF-A0A938EWY2-F1
#
_entry.id   AF-A0A938EWY2-F1
#
_cell.length_a   1.000
_cell.length_b   1.000
_cell.length_c   1.000
_cell.angle_alpha   90.00
_cell.angle_beta   90.00
_cell.angle_gamma   90.00
#
_symmetry.space_group_name_H-M   'P 1'
#
loop_
_entity.id
_entity.type
_entity.pdbx_description
1 polymer ?
#
loop_
_entity_poly.entity_id
_entity_poly.type
_entity_poly.pdbx_seq_one_letter_code
_entity_poly.pdbx_strand_id
1 'polypeptide(L)'
;MARKRQSKSAQRIRKQQKRLDGMRRQNRTVFRAVLDWLIPGNTLFTKDRFHGNITWSPEELAQQAVIWALQDMRNVTDAFEATGEICADLGMKRVAKSYTAFMNALDRYRLVFCLRLRQHLQWLPEKVAGRFWRDDRWVLIGFDGSRVSTPRTVANENEFCAPNYGHGKTAKYRKKKTKGMRRRQNEKNKPQPQAPQVWITMMWHMSLRLPWTWRLGPSNSSERGHVIEMLEQEKFPTNTLFCGDAGFVGFPLWNALVNTAHRDFLVRVGGNVRLLSEMADVERVKDGIVLCWPKDQMNSGIPPLRLRLVRVKIGKTRMWMLTSVLDRKRLPQKKITKYYKMRWGVEVEYRGLKQTIDKAHLRCRNSDRIYVELDWSIRAMAMAELVALREQIQDGRNNAQQAVADYDTKERSLANTVRALRKCMRNMTKYADHDDDLLQQLSRALVQKYHNHTDKKARYRPKNPDKKPLGEPTVTKLSREQREKLRKIEEQIAG
;
A
#
# COMPACT_ATOMS: atom_id res chain seq x y z
N MET A 1 23.51 40.14 -48.90
CA MET A 1 22.92 38.78 -48.73
C MET A 1 22.54 38.40 -47.28
N ALA A 2 23.09 39.04 -46.23
CA ALA A 2 22.81 38.71 -44.83
C ALA A 2 21.34 38.95 -44.38
N ARG A 3 20.71 40.07 -44.77
CA ARG A 3 19.31 40.40 -44.42
C ARG A 3 18.26 39.40 -44.96
N LYS A 4 18.47 38.86 -46.18
CA LYS A 4 17.57 37.85 -46.79
C LYS A 4 17.67 36.47 -46.13
N ARG A 5 18.83 36.10 -45.57
CA ARG A 5 19.02 34.85 -44.81
C ARG A 5 18.40 34.94 -43.40
N GLN A 6 18.50 36.08 -42.71
CA GLN A 6 17.83 36.32 -41.42
C GLN A 6 16.29 36.29 -41.55
N SER A 7 15.74 36.89 -42.61
CA SER A 7 14.29 36.89 -42.90
C SER A 7 13.72 35.48 -43.12
N LYS A 8 14.40 34.63 -43.91
CA LYS A 8 13.98 33.23 -44.14
C LYS A 8 14.08 32.36 -42.88
N SER A 9 15.08 32.59 -42.03
CA SER A 9 15.23 31.92 -40.73
C SER A 9 14.06 32.27 -39.78
N ALA A 10 13.75 33.55 -39.64
CA ALA A 10 12.64 34.02 -38.80
C ALA A 10 11.26 33.50 -39.26
N GLN A 11 11.06 33.37 -40.58
CA GLN A 11 9.84 32.83 -41.16
C GLN A 11 9.70 31.32 -40.92
N ARG A 12 10.81 30.58 -40.93
CA ARG A 12 10.87 29.15 -40.61
C ARG A 12 10.58 28.90 -39.12
N ILE A 13 11.17 29.72 -38.24
CA ILE A 13 10.89 29.72 -36.80
C ILE A 13 9.42 30.02 -36.53
N ARG A 14 8.82 31.04 -37.16
CA ARG A 14 7.37 31.34 -37.02
C ARG A 14 6.47 30.20 -37.48
N LYS A 15 6.82 29.50 -38.57
CA LYS A 15 6.04 28.37 -39.10
C LYS A 15 6.13 27.15 -38.19
N GLN A 16 7.32 26.91 -37.62
CA GLN A 16 7.54 25.89 -36.60
C GLN A 16 6.81 26.22 -35.29
N GLN A 17 6.86 27.48 -34.84
CA GLN A 17 6.13 27.97 -33.67
C GLN A 17 4.62 27.80 -33.85
N LYS A 18 4.05 28.19 -35.00
CA LYS A 18 2.61 27.95 -35.31
C LYS A 18 2.24 26.46 -35.31
N ARG A 19 3.13 25.57 -35.76
CA ARG A 19 2.89 24.12 -35.74
C ARG A 19 2.93 23.58 -34.32
N LEU A 20 3.86 24.05 -33.50
CA LEU A 20 3.98 23.71 -32.08
C LEU A 20 2.79 24.28 -31.28
N ASP A 21 2.36 25.51 -31.56
CA ASP A 21 1.18 26.13 -30.97
C ASP A 21 -0.11 25.36 -31.30
N GLY A 22 -0.22 24.79 -32.50
CA GLY A 22 -1.31 23.89 -32.88
C GLY A 22 -1.30 22.54 -32.17
N MET A 23 -0.19 22.14 -31.55
CA MET A 23 -0.06 20.92 -30.75
C MET A 23 -0.26 21.15 -29.24
N ARG A 24 -0.35 22.41 -28.78
CA ARG A 24 -0.53 22.76 -27.37
C ARG A 24 -1.94 22.41 -26.90
N ARG A 25 -2.02 21.67 -25.81
CA ARG A 25 -3.29 21.34 -25.12
C ARG A 25 -3.41 22.16 -23.85
N GLN A 26 -4.63 22.56 -23.50
CA GLN A 26 -4.87 23.18 -22.19
C GLN A 26 -4.72 22.13 -21.09
N ASN A 27 -4.15 22.53 -19.95
CA ASN A 27 -3.97 21.64 -18.79
C ASN A 27 -5.28 20.98 -18.36
N ARG A 28 -6.40 21.71 -18.38
CA ARG A 28 -7.73 21.15 -18.09
C ARG A 28 -8.11 19.97 -18.99
N THR A 29 -7.77 20.01 -20.27
CA THR A 29 -8.07 18.94 -21.22
C THR A 29 -7.27 17.69 -20.90
N VAL A 30 -5.97 17.86 -20.61
CA VAL A 30 -5.09 16.73 -20.27
C VAL A 30 -5.48 16.14 -18.92
N PHE A 31 -5.74 16.97 -17.90
CA PHE A 31 -6.15 16.51 -16.58
C PHE A 31 -7.51 15.82 -16.61
N ARG A 32 -8.47 16.34 -17.39
CA ARG A 32 -9.78 15.70 -17.59
C ARG A 32 -9.62 14.30 -18.18
N ALA A 33 -8.77 14.12 -19.19
CA ALA A 33 -8.49 12.81 -19.76
C ALA A 33 -7.86 11.84 -18.75
N VAL A 34 -7.01 12.34 -17.83
CA VAL A 34 -6.47 11.53 -16.73
C VAL A 34 -7.58 11.09 -15.77
N LEU A 35 -8.47 12.00 -15.36
CA LEU A 35 -9.59 11.69 -14.47
C LEU A 35 -10.58 10.72 -15.12
N ASP A 36 -10.92 10.93 -16.39
CA ASP A 36 -11.86 10.05 -17.12
C ASP A 36 -11.27 8.66 -17.36
N TRP A 37 -9.94 8.52 -17.45
CA TRP A 37 -9.29 7.22 -17.47
C TRP A 37 -9.33 6.51 -16.11
N LEU A 38 -9.15 7.25 -15.02
CA LEU A 38 -9.16 6.69 -13.65
C LEU A 38 -10.57 6.38 -13.14
N ILE A 39 -11.53 7.22 -13.48
CA ILE A 39 -12.92 7.18 -13.01
C ILE A 39 -13.82 7.53 -14.22
N PRO A 40 -14.02 6.58 -15.14
CA PRO A 40 -14.82 6.80 -16.34
C PRO A 40 -16.29 7.05 -16.00
N GLY A 41 -16.86 8.09 -16.59
CA GLY A 41 -18.27 8.46 -16.41
C GLY A 41 -19.24 7.36 -16.85
N ASN A 42 -20.34 7.18 -16.10
CA ASN A 42 -21.45 6.26 -16.41
C ASN A 42 -21.05 4.79 -16.60
N THR A 43 -20.02 4.32 -15.89
CA THR A 43 -19.54 2.92 -16.03
C THR A 43 -19.39 2.21 -14.70
N LEU A 44 -18.80 2.85 -13.69
CA LEU A 44 -18.39 2.19 -12.45
C LEU A 44 -19.56 1.91 -11.51
N PHE A 45 -20.57 2.79 -11.51
CA PHE A 45 -21.64 2.77 -10.51
C PHE A 45 -23.03 2.47 -11.09
N THR A 46 -23.09 1.95 -12.32
CA THR A 46 -24.35 1.74 -13.07
C THR A 46 -25.31 0.74 -12.42
N LYS A 47 -24.80 -0.16 -11.56
CA LYS A 47 -25.60 -1.16 -10.84
C LYS A 47 -25.93 -0.76 -9.41
N ASP A 48 -25.44 0.38 -8.94
CA ASP A 48 -25.59 0.81 -7.55
C ASP A 48 -26.74 1.83 -7.42
N ARG A 49 -27.47 1.75 -6.30
CA ARG A 49 -28.59 2.66 -6.03
C ARG A 49 -28.12 3.83 -5.17
N PHE A 50 -28.38 5.04 -5.66
CA PHE A 50 -28.18 6.28 -4.95
C PHE A 50 -29.54 6.91 -4.62
N HIS A 51 -29.59 7.76 -3.61
CA HIS A 51 -30.82 8.43 -3.21
C HIS A 51 -31.33 9.38 -4.32
N GLY A 52 -32.64 9.44 -4.54
CA GLY A 52 -33.23 10.17 -5.67
C GLY A 52 -32.98 11.68 -5.67
N ASN A 53 -32.81 12.29 -4.49
CA ASN A 53 -32.63 13.75 -4.35
C ASN A 53 -31.15 14.19 -4.42
N ILE A 54 -30.29 13.40 -5.06
CA ILE A 54 -28.88 13.71 -5.19
C ILE A 54 -28.63 14.61 -6.41
N THR A 55 -27.90 15.70 -6.19
CA THR A 55 -27.51 16.67 -7.24
C THR A 55 -26.13 16.38 -7.86
N TRP A 56 -25.40 15.40 -7.32
CA TRP A 56 -24.09 14.96 -7.81
C TRP A 56 -24.17 13.62 -8.54
N SER A 57 -23.19 13.30 -9.40
CA SER A 57 -23.04 11.94 -9.92
C SER A 57 -21.97 11.19 -9.14
N PRO A 58 -22.07 9.86 -8.95
CA PRO A 58 -21.08 9.13 -8.16
C PRO A 58 -19.68 9.22 -8.78
N GLU A 59 -19.54 9.25 -10.11
CA GLU A 59 -18.25 9.44 -10.76
C GLU A 59 -17.69 10.85 -10.54
N GLU A 60 -18.49 11.91 -10.70
CA GLU A 60 -18.01 13.28 -10.47
C GLU A 60 -17.72 13.54 -8.98
N LEU A 61 -18.47 12.93 -8.06
CA LEU A 61 -18.17 12.97 -6.63
C LEU A 61 -16.86 12.24 -6.30
N ALA A 62 -16.59 11.10 -6.94
CA ALA A 62 -15.34 10.37 -6.78
C ALA A 62 -14.14 11.14 -7.37
N GLN A 63 -14.31 11.75 -8.55
CA GLN A 63 -13.31 12.63 -9.15
C GLN A 63 -13.03 13.84 -8.22
N GLN A 64 -14.09 14.48 -7.70
CA GLN A 64 -13.98 15.57 -6.72
C GLN A 64 -13.18 15.12 -5.48
N ALA A 65 -13.42 13.91 -4.99
CA ALA A 65 -12.74 13.40 -3.80
C ALA A 65 -11.24 13.10 -4.01
N VAL A 66 -10.86 12.65 -5.21
CA VAL A 66 -9.45 12.49 -5.59
C VAL A 66 -8.76 13.85 -5.66
N ILE A 67 -9.40 14.85 -6.29
CA ILE A 67 -8.86 16.22 -6.39
C ILE A 67 -8.68 16.80 -4.98
N TRP A 68 -9.68 16.65 -4.10
CA TRP A 68 -9.65 17.09 -2.71
C TRP A 68 -8.52 16.44 -1.91
N ALA A 69 -8.36 15.12 -2.02
CA ALA A 69 -7.32 14.38 -1.31
C ALA A 69 -5.90 14.76 -1.75
N LEU A 70 -5.73 15.27 -2.98
CA LEU A 70 -4.44 15.75 -3.49
C LEU A 70 -4.11 17.19 -3.11
N GLN A 71 -5.05 17.96 -2.56
CA GLN A 71 -4.77 19.35 -2.16
C GLN A 71 -3.76 19.42 -1.00
N ASP A 72 -2.91 20.45 -1.00
CA ASP A 72 -1.92 20.76 0.04
C ASP A 72 -2.35 21.92 0.95
N MET A 73 -3.64 21.99 1.26
CA MET A 73 -4.17 22.99 2.19
C MET A 73 -4.07 22.51 3.64
N ARG A 74 -3.94 23.46 4.59
CA ARG A 74 -3.87 23.18 6.02
C ARG A 74 -5.20 22.67 6.58
N ASN A 75 -6.33 23.22 6.12
CA ASN A 75 -7.66 22.82 6.57
C ASN A 75 -8.40 22.03 5.49
N VAL A 76 -9.28 21.11 5.91
CA VAL A 76 -10.07 20.26 5.01
C VAL A 76 -11.16 21.02 4.26
N THR A 77 -11.64 22.14 4.81
CA THR A 77 -12.61 23.05 4.19
C THR A 77 -11.95 23.87 3.10
N ASP A 78 -10.76 24.43 3.34
CA ASP A 78 -10.00 25.18 2.34
C ASP A 78 -9.60 24.27 1.17
N ALA A 79 -9.24 23.01 1.46
CA ALA A 79 -9.03 22.00 0.43
C ALA A 79 -10.29 21.76 -0.41
N PHE A 80 -11.48 21.78 0.21
CA PHE A 80 -12.76 21.60 -0.50
C PHE A 80 -13.10 22.80 -1.37
N GLU A 81 -12.87 24.03 -0.88
CA GLU A 81 -13.07 25.26 -1.66
C GLU A 81 -12.17 25.30 -2.90
N ALA A 82 -10.86 25.06 -2.73
CA ALA A 82 -9.92 24.97 -3.85
C ALA A 82 -10.27 23.84 -4.83
N THR A 83 -10.81 22.72 -4.32
CA THR A 83 -11.33 21.65 -5.18
C THR A 83 -12.54 22.10 -6.00
N GLY A 84 -13.41 22.94 -5.42
CA GLY A 84 -14.55 23.53 -6.11
C GLY A 84 -14.13 24.36 -7.33
N GLU A 85 -13.10 25.19 -7.18
CA GLU A 85 -12.53 25.97 -8.29
C GLU A 85 -11.99 25.07 -9.40
N ILE A 86 -11.23 24.02 -9.05
CA ILE A 86 -10.71 23.05 -10.01
C ILE A 86 -11.84 22.31 -10.74
N CYS A 87 -12.88 21.89 -10.02
CA CYS A 87 -14.05 21.25 -10.61
C CYS A 87 -14.76 22.19 -11.59
N ALA A 88 -14.87 23.48 -11.27
CA ALA A 88 -15.45 24.49 -12.17
C ALA A 88 -14.63 24.66 -13.45
N ASP A 89 -13.30 24.76 -13.33
CA ASP A 89 -12.37 24.84 -14.48
C ASP A 89 -12.44 23.61 -15.41
N LEU A 90 -12.74 22.44 -14.84
CA LEU A 90 -12.97 21.19 -15.56
C LEU A 90 -14.39 21.05 -16.12
N GLY A 91 -15.28 22.01 -15.85
CA GLY A 91 -16.68 21.96 -16.29
C GLY A 91 -17.52 20.90 -15.59
N MET A 92 -17.10 20.42 -14.41
CA MET A 92 -17.83 19.42 -13.63
C MET A 92 -19.04 20.05 -12.95
N LYS A 93 -20.25 19.65 -13.36
CA LYS A 93 -21.49 20.27 -12.90
C LYS A 93 -22.13 19.51 -11.73
N ARG A 94 -22.01 18.19 -11.72
CA ARG A 94 -22.66 17.25 -10.78
C ARG A 94 -21.70 16.85 -9.66
N VAL A 95 -21.12 17.86 -9.02
CA VAL A 95 -20.27 17.73 -7.82
C VAL A 95 -21.01 18.19 -6.58
N ALA A 96 -20.56 17.76 -5.39
CA ALA A 96 -21.11 18.27 -4.14
C ALA A 96 -20.81 19.77 -3.98
N LYS A 97 -21.80 20.55 -3.54
CA LYS A 97 -21.73 22.02 -3.45
C LYS A 97 -21.36 22.55 -2.06
N SER A 98 -21.37 21.69 -1.04
CA SER A 98 -20.91 22.05 0.31
C SER A 98 -20.07 20.93 0.90
N TYR A 99 -19.13 21.29 1.77
CA TYR A 99 -18.24 20.33 2.42
C TYR A 99 -19.01 19.29 3.24
N THR A 100 -20.09 19.69 3.91
CA THR A 100 -20.94 18.77 4.67
C THR A 100 -21.64 17.78 3.75
N ALA A 101 -22.24 18.23 2.64
CA ALA A 101 -22.88 17.32 1.69
C ALA A 101 -21.86 16.35 1.06
N PHE A 102 -20.67 16.85 0.74
CA PHE A 102 -19.55 16.06 0.22
C PHE A 102 -19.13 14.94 1.19
N MET A 103 -18.80 15.27 2.44
CA MET A 103 -18.36 14.28 3.42
C MET A 103 -19.46 13.30 3.79
N ASN A 104 -20.70 13.76 3.95
CA ASN A 104 -21.83 12.89 4.26
C ASN A 104 -22.13 11.91 3.12
N ALA A 105 -21.98 12.34 1.86
CA ALA A 105 -22.14 11.47 0.71
C ALA A 105 -21.03 10.39 0.65
N LEU A 106 -19.77 10.80 0.83
CA LEU A 106 -18.65 9.87 0.81
C LEU A 106 -18.69 8.85 1.95
N ASP A 107 -19.16 9.27 3.13
CA ASP A 107 -19.34 8.36 4.26
C ASP A 107 -20.51 7.40 4.06
N ARG A 108 -21.70 7.92 3.71
CA ARG A 108 -22.91 7.12 3.46
C ARG A 108 -22.68 6.03 2.42
N TYR A 109 -21.96 6.36 1.34
CA TYR A 109 -21.72 5.43 0.23
C TYR A 109 -20.31 4.84 0.26
N ARG A 110 -19.61 4.90 1.40
CA ARG A 110 -18.22 4.45 1.54
C ARG A 110 -18.02 3.03 1.04
N LEU A 111 -18.88 2.08 1.44
CA LEU A 111 -18.76 0.68 1.01
C LEU A 111 -18.91 0.51 -0.51
N VAL A 112 -19.80 1.27 -1.15
CA VAL A 112 -20.02 1.26 -2.60
C VAL A 112 -18.78 1.80 -3.32
N PHE A 113 -18.28 2.97 -2.91
CA PHE A 113 -17.05 3.55 -3.45
C PHE A 113 -15.86 2.62 -3.24
N CYS A 114 -15.71 2.06 -2.05
CA CYS A 114 -14.68 1.10 -1.73
C CYS A 114 -14.70 -0.09 -2.69
N LEU A 115 -15.85 -0.73 -2.87
CA LEU A 115 -15.98 -1.91 -3.72
C LEU A 115 -15.68 -1.60 -5.20
N ARG A 116 -16.36 -0.60 -5.77
CA ARG A 116 -16.28 -0.31 -7.21
C ARG A 116 -14.92 0.23 -7.62
N LEU A 117 -14.40 1.21 -6.87
CA LEU A 117 -13.08 1.78 -7.18
C LEU A 117 -11.97 0.77 -6.93
N ARG A 118 -12.07 -0.08 -5.89
CA ARG A 118 -11.08 -1.15 -5.67
C ARG A 118 -11.06 -2.14 -6.84
N GLN A 119 -12.21 -2.64 -7.29
CA GLN A 119 -12.28 -3.53 -8.45
C GLN A 119 -11.67 -2.89 -9.70
N HIS A 120 -11.97 -1.61 -9.94
CA HIS A 120 -11.43 -0.88 -11.06
C HIS A 120 -9.91 -0.65 -10.95
N LEU A 121 -9.41 -0.26 -9.77
CA LEU A 121 -7.99 -0.05 -9.49
C LEU A 121 -7.18 -1.35 -9.41
N GLN A 122 -7.82 -2.51 -9.26
CA GLN A 122 -7.17 -3.81 -9.38
C GLN A 122 -7.11 -4.27 -10.85
N TRP A 123 -8.10 -3.87 -11.67
CA TRP A 123 -8.19 -4.19 -13.09
C TRP A 123 -7.27 -3.31 -13.96
N LEU A 124 -7.23 -1.99 -13.74
CA LEU A 124 -6.45 -1.05 -14.55
C LEU A 124 -4.94 -1.40 -14.60
N PRO A 125 -4.26 -1.67 -13.46
CA PRO A 125 -2.83 -1.98 -13.48
C PRO A 125 -2.52 -3.24 -14.28
N GLU A 126 -3.39 -4.27 -14.25
CA GLU A 126 -3.21 -5.49 -15.05
C GLU A 126 -3.13 -5.18 -16.56
N LYS A 127 -3.91 -4.19 -17.03
CA LYS A 127 -3.94 -3.80 -18.44
C LYS A 127 -2.72 -3.00 -18.88
N VAL A 128 -2.08 -2.25 -17.99
CA VAL A 128 -0.95 -1.36 -18.34
C VAL A 128 0.42 -1.91 -17.92
N ALA A 129 0.47 -2.81 -16.94
CA ALA A 129 1.71 -3.28 -16.33
C ALA A 129 2.62 -4.09 -17.26
N GLY A 130 2.06 -4.74 -18.28
CA GLY A 130 2.82 -5.61 -19.19
C GLY A 130 3.70 -6.61 -18.42
N ARG A 131 5.01 -6.63 -18.73
CA ARG A 131 5.98 -7.53 -18.07
C ARG A 131 6.10 -7.35 -16.56
N PHE A 132 5.69 -6.20 -16.01
CA PHE A 132 5.83 -5.91 -14.58
C PHE A 132 4.68 -6.48 -13.74
N TRP A 133 3.62 -7.01 -14.37
CA TRP A 133 2.48 -7.59 -13.67
C TRP A 133 2.88 -8.79 -12.79
N ARG A 134 3.78 -9.63 -13.31
CA ARG A 134 4.28 -10.82 -12.62
C ARG A 134 5.79 -10.83 -12.58
N ASP A 135 6.34 -11.41 -11.52
CA ASP A 135 7.74 -11.83 -11.50
C ASP A 135 7.78 -13.35 -11.55
N ASP A 136 8.31 -13.89 -12.65
CA ASP A 136 8.17 -15.31 -12.99
C ASP A 136 6.67 -15.67 -13.09
N ARG A 137 6.18 -16.64 -12.31
CA ARG A 137 4.75 -17.00 -12.32
C ARG A 137 3.90 -16.17 -11.35
N TRP A 138 4.51 -15.38 -10.46
CA TRP A 138 3.82 -14.85 -9.29
C TRP A 138 3.32 -13.42 -9.49
N VAL A 139 2.07 -13.16 -9.10
CA VAL A 139 1.68 -11.83 -8.65
C VAL A 139 2.15 -11.68 -7.21
N LEU A 140 3.06 -10.74 -6.97
CA LEU A 140 3.69 -10.53 -5.67
C LEU A 140 2.88 -9.50 -4.87
N ILE A 141 2.25 -9.93 -3.77
CA ILE A 141 1.48 -9.04 -2.89
C ILE A 141 2.15 -8.99 -1.53
N GLY A 142 2.72 -7.85 -1.17
CA GLY A 142 3.28 -7.59 0.15
C GLY A 142 2.19 -7.04 1.07
N PHE A 143 2.27 -7.31 2.36
CA PHE A 143 1.36 -6.70 3.32
C PHE A 143 2.05 -6.32 4.61
N ASP A 144 1.60 -5.20 5.18
CA ASP A 144 2.13 -4.63 6.42
C ASP A 144 1.09 -3.71 7.06
N GLY A 145 1.38 -3.26 8.27
CA GLY A 145 0.55 -2.36 9.06
C GLY A 145 1.23 -1.01 9.32
N SER A 146 0.43 0.04 9.47
CA SER A 146 0.89 1.37 9.87
C SER A 146 -0.19 2.07 10.70
N ARG A 147 0.16 3.22 11.28
CA ARG A 147 -0.77 4.06 12.04
C ARG A 147 -0.62 5.51 11.65
N VAL A 148 -1.72 6.25 11.64
CA VAL A 148 -1.78 7.70 11.45
C VAL A 148 -2.52 8.34 12.61
N SER A 149 -2.10 9.53 13.01
CA SER A 149 -2.65 10.23 14.18
C SER A 149 -3.86 11.07 13.79
N THR A 150 -4.80 11.23 14.71
CA THR A 150 -5.98 12.10 14.53
C THR A 150 -5.99 13.23 15.56
N PRO A 151 -6.78 14.29 15.36
CA PRO A 151 -6.98 15.31 16.39
C PRO A 151 -7.63 14.71 17.64
N ARG A 152 -7.30 15.25 18.81
CA ARG A 152 -7.92 14.89 20.10
C ARG A 152 -9.29 15.57 20.21
N THR A 153 -10.33 14.84 19.86
CA THR A 153 -11.73 15.22 20.08
C THR A 153 -12.42 14.06 20.77
N VAL A 154 -13.50 14.31 21.50
CA VAL A 154 -14.24 13.26 22.21
C VAL A 154 -14.64 12.12 21.25
N ALA A 155 -15.15 12.46 20.07
CA ALA A 155 -15.52 11.47 19.04
C ALA A 155 -14.31 10.63 18.57
N ASN A 156 -13.17 11.26 18.28
CA ASN A 156 -11.98 10.56 17.82
C ASN A 156 -11.33 9.72 18.93
N GLU A 157 -11.35 10.20 20.17
CA GLU A 157 -10.80 9.45 21.32
C GLU A 157 -11.67 8.21 21.61
N ASN A 158 -12.99 8.34 21.55
CA ASN A 158 -13.91 7.21 21.73
C ASN A 158 -13.72 6.12 20.66
N GLU A 159 -13.57 6.52 19.39
CA GLU A 159 -13.40 5.57 18.29
C GLU A 159 -11.98 4.98 18.24
N PHE A 160 -10.94 5.82 18.30
CA PHE A 160 -9.60 5.42 17.89
C PHE A 160 -8.65 5.09 19.06
N CYS A 161 -9.00 5.37 20.32
CA CYS A 161 -8.20 4.94 21.46
C CYS A 161 -8.63 3.55 21.95
N ALA A 162 -7.67 2.75 22.43
CA ALA A 162 -8.04 1.47 23.02
C ALA A 162 -8.70 1.72 24.40
N PRO A 163 -9.94 1.22 24.63
CA PRO A 163 -10.71 1.56 25.85
C PRO A 163 -10.02 1.14 27.15
N ASN A 164 -9.15 0.13 27.09
CA ASN A 164 -8.41 -0.41 28.24
C ASN A 164 -6.89 -0.29 28.09
N TYR A 165 -6.41 0.76 27.40
CA TYR A 165 -4.97 0.97 27.18
C TYR A 165 -4.20 0.98 28.50
N GLY A 166 -3.22 0.09 28.66
CA GLY A 166 -2.42 0.00 29.89
C GLY A 166 -3.10 -0.72 31.08
N HIS A 167 -4.33 -1.21 30.92
CA HIS A 167 -5.10 -1.93 31.94
C HIS A 167 -5.29 -3.43 31.66
N GLY A 168 -4.92 -3.92 30.46
CA GLY A 168 -4.98 -5.34 30.11
C GLY A 168 -4.03 -6.25 30.90
N LYS A 169 -4.28 -7.57 30.89
CA LYS A 169 -3.49 -8.60 31.61
C LYS A 169 -1.98 -8.48 31.33
N THR A 170 -1.59 -8.29 30.07
CA THR A 170 -0.19 -8.10 29.65
C THR A 170 0.41 -6.78 30.15
N ALA A 171 -0.39 -5.71 30.21
CA ALA A 171 0.07 -4.43 30.74
C ALA A 171 0.27 -4.49 32.26
N LYS A 172 -0.63 -5.18 32.99
CA LYS A 172 -0.45 -5.50 34.42
C LYS A 172 0.81 -6.32 34.65
N TYR A 173 1.08 -7.32 33.81
CA TYR A 173 2.28 -8.14 33.90
C TYR A 173 3.58 -7.36 33.57
N ARG A 174 3.55 -6.45 32.59
CA ARG A 174 4.67 -5.53 32.30
C ARG A 174 4.94 -4.56 33.45
N LYS A 175 3.90 -4.02 34.09
CA LYS A 175 4.01 -3.19 35.31
C LYS A 175 4.64 -3.98 36.48
N LYS A 176 4.34 -5.29 36.62
CA LYS A 176 4.99 -6.15 37.62
C LYS A 176 6.49 -6.37 37.36
N LYS A 177 6.95 -6.37 36.10
CA LYS A 177 8.37 -6.57 35.75
C LYS A 177 9.24 -5.31 35.87
N THR A 178 8.68 -4.12 36.03
CA THR A 178 9.45 -2.89 36.22
C THR A 178 9.86 -2.72 37.69
N LYS A 179 11.14 -2.99 38.01
CA LYS A 179 11.71 -2.81 39.36
C LYS A 179 11.78 -1.32 39.77
N GLY A 180 11.48 -1.05 41.04
CA GLY A 180 11.85 0.14 41.86
C GLY A 180 11.97 1.48 41.14
N MET A 181 13.20 1.86 40.76
CA MET A 181 13.52 3.16 40.14
C MET A 181 12.65 3.49 38.93
N ARG A 182 12.36 2.50 38.07
CA ARG A 182 11.56 2.71 36.85
C ARG A 182 10.08 2.98 37.18
N ARG A 183 9.58 2.45 38.31
CA ARG A 183 8.24 2.73 38.82
C ARG A 183 8.15 4.15 39.36
N ARG A 184 9.10 4.58 40.21
CA ARG A 184 9.19 5.96 40.71
C ARG A 184 9.32 6.98 39.56
N GLN A 185 10.07 6.64 38.51
CA GLN A 185 10.25 7.51 37.35
C GLN A 185 9.02 7.55 36.43
N ASN A 186 8.29 6.45 36.29
CA ASN A 186 6.98 6.43 35.61
C ASN A 186 5.88 7.14 36.41
N GLU A 187 5.97 7.18 37.74
CA GLU A 187 5.08 7.96 38.60
C GLU A 187 5.38 9.47 38.49
N LYS A 188 6.67 9.85 38.44
CA LYS A 188 7.09 11.24 38.14
C LYS A 188 6.72 11.67 36.72
N ASN A 189 6.85 10.77 35.73
CA ASN A 189 6.52 11.01 34.33
C ASN A 189 5.30 10.18 33.92
N LYS A 190 4.11 10.59 34.39
CA LYS A 190 2.87 9.90 34.00
C LYS A 190 2.80 9.82 32.46
N PRO A 191 2.62 8.62 31.89
CA PRO A 191 2.53 8.48 30.44
C PRO A 191 1.36 9.32 29.95
N GLN A 192 1.61 10.13 28.91
CA GLN A 192 0.54 10.92 28.29
C GLN A 192 -0.59 10.01 27.82
N PRO A 193 -1.85 10.48 27.84
CA PRO A 193 -2.98 9.73 27.33
C PRO A 193 -2.69 9.31 25.89
N GLN A 194 -3.08 8.08 25.54
CA GLN A 194 -2.89 7.54 24.19
C GLN A 194 -3.45 8.55 23.17
N ALA A 195 -2.64 8.94 22.19
CA ALA A 195 -3.16 9.75 21.09
C ALA A 195 -4.08 8.88 20.22
N PRO A 196 -5.26 9.39 19.80
CA PRO A 196 -6.14 8.65 18.92
C PRO A 196 -5.45 8.40 17.58
N GLN A 197 -5.49 7.16 17.12
CA GLN A 197 -4.78 6.70 15.93
C GLN A 197 -5.61 5.71 15.12
N VAL A 198 -5.68 5.95 13.81
CA VAL A 198 -6.25 4.98 12.87
C VAL A 198 -5.18 3.97 12.47
N TRP A 199 -5.52 2.69 12.56
CA TRP A 199 -4.74 1.60 12.04
C TRP A 199 -5.00 1.40 10.55
N ILE A 200 -3.94 1.21 9.78
CA ILE A 200 -3.99 0.91 8.35
C ILE A 200 -3.30 -0.43 8.14
N THR A 201 -3.96 -1.39 7.52
CA THR A 201 -3.32 -2.61 7.01
C THR A 201 -3.47 -2.63 5.50
N MET A 202 -2.37 -2.66 4.78
CA MET A 202 -2.36 -2.56 3.32
C MET A 202 -1.80 -3.82 2.70
N MET A 203 -2.46 -4.32 1.65
CA MET A 203 -1.87 -5.20 0.66
C MET A 203 -1.39 -4.36 -0.51
N TRP A 204 -0.19 -4.65 -1.00
CA TRP A 204 0.57 -3.79 -1.90
C TRP A 204 1.21 -4.64 -2.98
N HIS A 205 0.95 -4.30 -4.24
CA HIS A 205 1.51 -5.01 -5.38
C HIS A 205 3.00 -4.70 -5.50
N MET A 206 3.85 -5.69 -5.21
CA MET A 206 5.27 -5.45 -5.01
C MET A 206 6.03 -5.08 -6.28
N SER A 207 5.67 -5.69 -7.41
CA SER A 207 6.30 -5.38 -8.70
C SER A 207 5.86 -4.04 -9.26
N LEU A 208 4.58 -3.66 -9.13
CA LEU A 208 4.08 -2.36 -9.62
C LEU A 208 4.31 -1.23 -8.63
N ARG A 209 4.58 -1.57 -7.37
CA ARG A 209 4.69 -0.67 -6.24
C ARG A 209 3.42 0.14 -5.98
N LEU A 210 2.26 -0.50 -6.08
CA LEU A 210 0.95 0.16 -5.94
C LEU A 210 0.15 -0.42 -4.77
N PRO A 211 -0.60 0.39 -4.01
CA PRO A 211 -1.65 -0.11 -3.12
C PRO A 211 -2.63 -1.01 -3.89
N TRP A 212 -2.84 -2.24 -3.40
CA TRP A 212 -3.74 -3.22 -4.02
C TRP A 212 -5.11 -3.24 -3.32
N THR A 213 -5.10 -3.27 -1.99
CA THR A 213 -6.28 -3.08 -1.13
C THR A 213 -5.81 -2.69 0.28
N TRP A 214 -6.71 -2.19 1.12
CA TRP A 214 -6.41 -1.87 2.51
C TRP A 214 -7.66 -1.95 3.40
N ARG A 215 -7.43 -2.08 4.71
CA ARG A 215 -8.45 -1.91 5.74
C ARG A 215 -8.01 -0.90 6.77
N LEU A 216 -8.99 -0.15 7.25
CA LEU A 216 -8.86 0.84 8.30
C LEU A 216 -9.57 0.34 9.56
N GLY A 217 -9.06 0.70 10.72
CA GLY A 217 -9.72 0.41 11.98
C GLY A 217 -9.14 1.20 13.15
N PRO A 218 -9.72 1.06 14.35
CA PRO A 218 -9.23 1.71 15.56
C PRO A 218 -7.85 1.19 16.01
N SER A 219 -7.21 1.87 16.97
CA SER A 219 -5.82 1.53 17.37
C SER A 219 -5.64 0.15 18.03
N ASN A 220 -6.73 -0.49 18.45
CA ASN A 220 -6.78 -1.86 18.98
C ASN A 220 -7.08 -2.93 17.92
N SER A 221 -7.14 -2.56 16.63
CA SER A 221 -7.34 -3.49 15.51
C SER A 221 -6.22 -4.53 15.41
N SER A 222 -6.52 -5.63 14.72
CA SER A 222 -5.58 -6.71 14.44
C SER A 222 -5.14 -6.66 12.98
N GLU A 223 -3.86 -6.38 12.72
CA GLU A 223 -3.31 -6.41 11.36
C GLU A 223 -3.49 -7.79 10.69
N ARG A 224 -3.40 -8.87 11.49
CA ARG A 224 -3.67 -10.24 11.03
C ARG A 224 -5.14 -10.45 10.70
N GLY A 225 -6.05 -9.89 11.51
CA GLY A 225 -7.49 -9.94 11.27
C GLY A 225 -7.86 -9.21 9.98
N HIS A 226 -7.34 -7.99 9.78
CA HIS A 226 -7.53 -7.26 8.54
C HIS A 226 -7.07 -8.04 7.30
N VAL A 227 -5.93 -8.72 7.38
CA VAL A 227 -5.44 -9.56 6.26
C VAL A 227 -6.41 -10.72 5.99
N ILE A 228 -6.87 -11.42 7.02
CA ILE A 228 -7.85 -12.51 6.87
C ILE A 228 -9.14 -11.99 6.22
N GLU A 229 -9.69 -10.88 6.72
CA GLU A 229 -10.90 -10.26 6.17
C GLU A 229 -10.71 -9.85 4.69
N MET A 230 -9.55 -9.32 4.30
CA MET A 230 -9.25 -9.03 2.89
C MET A 230 -9.15 -10.31 2.04
N LEU A 231 -8.59 -11.39 2.57
CA LEU A 231 -8.48 -12.68 1.86
C LEU A 231 -9.85 -13.34 1.62
N GLU A 232 -10.79 -13.14 2.54
CA GLU A 232 -12.16 -13.67 2.50
C GLU A 232 -13.08 -12.85 1.58
N GLN A 233 -12.97 -11.52 1.63
CA GLN A 233 -13.90 -10.62 0.93
C GLN A 233 -13.45 -10.26 -0.49
N GLU A 234 -12.21 -10.59 -0.85
CA GLU A 234 -11.61 -10.14 -2.10
C GLU A 234 -11.06 -11.27 -2.97
N LYS A 235 -11.05 -11.02 -4.27
CA LYS A 235 -10.42 -11.89 -5.26
C LYS A 235 -9.00 -11.43 -5.50
N PHE A 236 -8.09 -12.40 -5.57
CA PHE A 236 -6.70 -12.18 -5.92
C PHE A 236 -6.38 -12.91 -7.23
N PRO A 237 -5.42 -12.43 -8.02
CA PRO A 237 -4.99 -13.11 -9.23
C PRO A 237 -4.53 -14.55 -8.95
N THR A 238 -4.64 -15.41 -9.94
CA THR A 238 -4.08 -16.77 -9.85
C THR A 238 -2.57 -16.72 -9.68
N ASN A 239 -1.97 -17.68 -8.96
CA ASN A 239 -0.56 -17.69 -8.59
C ASN A 239 -0.16 -16.40 -7.87
N THR A 240 -0.86 -16.05 -6.79
CA THR A 240 -0.47 -14.92 -5.92
C THR A 240 0.47 -15.42 -4.83
N LEU A 241 1.62 -14.76 -4.66
CA LEU A 241 2.55 -14.99 -3.55
C LEU A 241 2.48 -13.83 -2.56
N PHE A 242 1.90 -14.10 -1.40
CA PHE A 242 1.71 -13.16 -0.31
C PHE A 242 2.96 -13.04 0.57
N CYS A 243 3.51 -11.84 0.73
CA CYS A 243 4.75 -11.59 1.47
C CYS A 243 4.52 -10.76 2.74
N GLY A 244 4.83 -11.31 3.91
CA GLY A 244 4.62 -10.66 5.21
C GLY A 244 5.87 -10.61 6.11
N ASP A 245 5.87 -9.72 7.10
CA ASP A 245 6.91 -9.65 8.13
C ASP A 245 6.57 -10.48 9.39
N ALA A 246 7.47 -10.49 10.38
CA ALA A 246 7.38 -11.30 11.61
C ALA A 246 6.19 -11.01 12.54
N GLY A 247 5.39 -9.97 12.26
CA GLY A 247 4.09 -9.74 12.91
C GLY A 247 2.97 -10.65 12.38
N PHE A 248 3.12 -11.18 11.17
CA PHE A 248 2.08 -11.91 10.45
C PHE A 248 2.21 -13.43 10.61
N VAL A 249 2.16 -13.88 11.86
CA VAL A 249 2.32 -15.29 12.23
C VAL A 249 1.07 -15.89 12.84
N GLY A 250 0.92 -17.21 12.69
CA GLY A 250 -0.12 -18.01 13.32
C GLY A 250 -0.89 -18.86 12.31
N PHE A 251 -1.35 -20.02 12.79
CA PHE A 251 -2.07 -21.00 11.98
C PHE A 251 -3.30 -20.42 11.27
N PRO A 252 -4.19 -19.63 11.91
CA PRO A 252 -5.39 -19.11 11.21
C PRO A 252 -5.04 -18.26 9.99
N LEU A 253 -4.04 -17.38 10.11
CA LEU A 253 -3.60 -16.53 9.01
C LEU A 253 -2.92 -17.34 7.91
N TRP A 254 -1.98 -18.23 8.27
CA TRP A 254 -1.29 -19.04 7.27
C TRP A 254 -2.23 -19.99 6.54
N ASN A 255 -3.24 -20.53 7.23
CA ASN A 255 -4.29 -21.33 6.63
C ASN A 255 -5.12 -20.50 5.64
N ALA A 256 -5.58 -19.30 6.04
CA ALA A 256 -6.33 -18.40 5.15
C ALA A 256 -5.53 -17.98 3.89
N LEU A 257 -4.20 -17.99 3.96
CA LEU A 257 -3.33 -17.68 2.83
C LEU A 257 -3.20 -18.83 1.82
N VAL A 258 -3.43 -20.09 2.22
CA VAL A 258 -3.20 -21.28 1.37
C VAL A 258 -4.45 -22.12 1.13
N ASN A 259 -5.53 -21.89 1.88
CA ASN A 259 -6.78 -22.64 1.76
C ASN A 259 -7.51 -22.41 0.41
N THR A 260 -7.10 -21.39 -0.35
CA THR A 260 -7.60 -21.12 -1.69
C THR A 260 -6.54 -21.51 -2.71
N ALA A 261 -6.94 -22.24 -3.74
CA ALA A 261 -6.04 -22.71 -4.80
C ALA A 261 -5.23 -21.56 -5.43
N HIS A 262 -4.00 -21.86 -5.82
CA HIS A 262 -3.06 -20.93 -6.45
C HIS A 262 -2.67 -19.71 -5.60
N ARG A 263 -2.80 -19.81 -4.28
CA ARG A 263 -2.24 -18.85 -3.33
C ARG A 263 -1.11 -19.49 -2.55
N ASP A 264 -0.02 -18.74 -2.41
CA ASP A 264 1.15 -19.14 -1.64
C ASP A 264 1.60 -17.97 -0.77
N PHE A 265 2.40 -18.24 0.26
CA PHE A 265 2.97 -17.17 1.08
C PHE A 265 4.47 -17.30 1.33
N LEU A 266 5.08 -16.18 1.72
CA LEU A 266 6.45 -16.03 2.19
C LEU A 266 6.46 -15.05 3.37
N VAL A 267 6.66 -15.57 4.58
CA VAL A 267 6.61 -14.76 5.82
C VAL A 267 7.92 -14.91 6.59
N ARG A 268 8.46 -13.80 7.09
CA ARG A 268 9.57 -13.87 8.04
C ARG A 268 9.07 -14.40 9.38
N VAL A 269 9.80 -15.34 10.00
CA VAL A 269 9.45 -15.91 11.31
C VAL A 269 10.59 -15.76 12.31
N GLY A 270 10.27 -15.87 13.59
CA GLY A 270 11.23 -15.79 14.68
C GLY A 270 10.79 -16.56 15.92
N GLY A 271 11.36 -16.24 17.08
CA GLY A 271 11.19 -17.03 18.31
C GLY A 271 9.79 -17.10 18.92
N ASN A 272 8.81 -16.39 18.35
CA ASN A 272 7.39 -16.58 18.67
C ASN A 272 6.73 -17.73 17.88
N VAL A 273 7.44 -18.36 16.96
CA VAL A 273 6.93 -19.43 16.10
C VAL A 273 7.46 -20.78 16.59
N ARG A 274 6.54 -21.75 16.70
CA ARG A 274 6.83 -23.15 17.03
C ARG A 274 6.39 -24.03 15.87
N LEU A 275 7.27 -24.91 15.42
CA LEU A 275 7.07 -25.78 14.27
C LEU A 275 7.52 -27.19 14.62
N LEU A 276 6.91 -28.17 13.97
CA LEU A 276 7.31 -29.57 14.06
C LEU A 276 8.10 -29.93 12.81
N SER A 277 9.14 -30.73 12.93
CA SER A 277 9.91 -31.20 11.78
C SER A 277 9.57 -32.65 11.45
N GLU A 278 9.36 -32.93 10.16
CA GLU A 278 9.25 -34.30 9.64
C GLU A 278 10.61 -35.00 9.63
N MET A 279 11.69 -34.22 9.45
CA MET A 279 13.08 -34.71 9.41
C MET A 279 13.85 -34.30 10.67
N ALA A 280 14.90 -35.03 11.02
CA ALA A 280 15.52 -34.87 12.33
C ALA A 280 16.26 -33.54 12.59
N ASP A 281 16.66 -32.74 11.58
CA ASP A 281 17.50 -31.54 11.80
C ASP A 281 17.35 -30.42 10.74
N VAL A 282 16.24 -29.70 10.73
CA VAL A 282 16.08 -28.49 9.89
C VAL A 282 17.11 -27.40 10.25
N GLU A 283 17.59 -27.37 11.49
CA GLU A 283 18.64 -26.43 11.92
C GLU A 283 20.00 -26.68 11.25
N ARG A 284 20.34 -27.94 10.95
CA ARG A 284 21.59 -28.29 10.24
C ARG A 284 21.50 -27.94 8.75
N VAL A 285 20.38 -28.31 8.12
CA VAL A 285 20.17 -28.13 6.67
C VAL A 285 19.86 -26.67 6.31
N LYS A 286 19.27 -25.91 7.25
CA LYS A 286 18.90 -24.48 7.10
C LYS A 286 17.88 -24.23 5.98
N ASP A 287 17.30 -25.30 5.45
CA ASP A 287 16.26 -25.36 4.43
C ASP A 287 15.58 -26.73 4.60
N GLY A 288 14.32 -26.76 4.99
CA GLY A 288 13.65 -28.03 5.27
C GLY A 288 12.15 -27.93 5.44
N ILE A 289 11.49 -29.08 5.35
CA ILE A 289 10.04 -29.19 5.51
C ILE A 289 9.67 -29.26 6.99
N VAL A 290 8.65 -28.50 7.36
CA VAL A 290 8.14 -28.34 8.72
C VAL A 290 6.61 -28.33 8.71
N LEU A 291 6.01 -28.69 9.83
CA LEU A 291 4.57 -28.67 10.05
C LEU A 291 4.23 -27.55 11.04
N CYS A 292 3.26 -26.71 10.69
CA CYS A 292 2.59 -25.85 11.66
C CYS A 292 1.32 -26.56 12.14
N TRP A 293 1.37 -27.05 13.39
CA TRP A 293 0.25 -27.74 14.01
C TRP A 293 0.14 -27.31 15.47
N PRO A 294 -0.67 -26.29 15.79
CA PRO A 294 -0.96 -25.94 17.17
C PRO A 294 -1.80 -27.03 17.85
N LYS A 295 -1.63 -27.21 19.17
CA LYS A 295 -2.33 -28.27 19.94
C LYS A 295 -3.85 -28.21 19.79
N ASP A 296 -4.42 -27.00 19.81
CA ASP A 296 -5.87 -26.83 19.68
C ASP A 296 -6.36 -27.36 18.32
N GLN A 297 -5.59 -27.13 17.25
CA GLN A 297 -5.92 -27.63 15.90
C GLN A 297 -5.76 -29.15 15.81
N MET A 298 -4.71 -29.72 16.46
CA MET A 298 -4.54 -31.17 16.57
C MET A 298 -5.76 -31.83 17.22
N ASN A 299 -6.25 -31.23 18.32
CA ASN A 299 -7.35 -31.78 19.10
C ASN A 299 -8.68 -31.65 18.37
N SER A 300 -8.85 -30.64 17.52
CA SER A 300 -10.00 -30.47 16.64
C SER A 300 -9.96 -31.32 15.37
N GLY A 301 -8.94 -32.16 15.18
CA GLY A 301 -8.80 -33.01 13.99
C GLY A 301 -8.40 -32.25 12.71
N ILE A 302 -8.01 -30.99 12.82
CA ILE A 302 -7.61 -30.19 11.66
C ILE A 302 -6.18 -30.58 11.26
N PRO A 303 -5.90 -30.88 9.97
CA PRO A 303 -4.58 -31.29 9.52
C PRO A 303 -3.53 -30.17 9.71
N PRO A 304 -2.24 -30.54 9.87
CA PRO A 304 -1.16 -29.56 9.93
C PRO A 304 -0.98 -28.82 8.60
N LEU A 305 -0.48 -27.59 8.67
CA LEU A 305 0.06 -26.93 7.48
C LEU A 305 1.48 -27.44 7.21
N ARG A 306 1.67 -28.15 6.11
CA ARG A 306 2.99 -28.56 5.62
C ARG A 306 3.66 -27.40 4.88
N LEU A 307 4.81 -26.97 5.37
CA LEU A 307 5.49 -25.73 4.97
C LEU A 307 7.00 -25.97 4.80
N ARG A 308 7.68 -25.01 4.19
CA ARG A 308 9.14 -24.99 4.04
C ARG A 308 9.76 -23.83 4.81
N LEU A 309 10.74 -24.14 5.65
CA LEU A 309 11.49 -23.19 6.45
C LEU A 309 12.89 -23.01 5.87
N VAL A 310 13.27 -21.79 5.52
CA VAL A 310 14.54 -21.45 4.86
C VAL A 310 15.24 -20.34 5.61
N ARG A 311 16.54 -20.53 5.91
CA ARG A 311 17.38 -19.48 6.47
C ARG A 311 18.04 -18.69 5.35
N VAL A 312 17.88 -17.36 5.37
CA VAL A 312 18.48 -16.46 4.38
C VAL A 312 19.36 -15.40 5.04
N LYS A 313 20.35 -14.90 4.29
CA LYS A 313 21.21 -13.79 4.71
C LYS A 313 20.85 -12.56 3.87
N ILE A 314 20.41 -11.48 4.53
CA ILE A 314 20.10 -10.20 3.91
C ILE A 314 21.00 -9.14 4.53
N GLY A 315 21.97 -8.67 3.75
CA GLY A 315 23.04 -7.80 4.27
C GLY A 315 23.85 -8.53 5.35
N LYS A 316 23.91 -7.95 6.56
CA LYS A 316 24.59 -8.55 7.72
C LYS A 316 23.68 -9.43 8.58
N THR A 317 22.37 -9.44 8.30
CA THR A 317 21.38 -10.10 9.16
C THR A 317 20.99 -11.46 8.59
N ARG A 318 20.96 -12.48 9.45
CA ARG A 318 20.35 -13.78 9.15
C ARG A 318 18.91 -13.78 9.62
N MET A 319 18.01 -14.35 8.83
CA MET A 319 16.59 -14.46 9.19
C MET A 319 15.99 -15.75 8.66
N TRP A 320 14.96 -16.23 9.33
CA TRP A 320 14.20 -17.40 8.94
C TRP A 320 12.95 -16.97 8.17
N MET A 321 12.73 -17.62 7.04
CA MET A 321 11.62 -17.41 6.12
C MET A 321 10.79 -18.69 6.04
N LEU A 322 9.49 -18.56 6.25
CA LEU A 322 8.53 -19.66 6.16
C LEU A 322 7.69 -19.46 4.89
N THR A 323 7.50 -20.53 4.12
CA THR A 323 6.74 -20.48 2.87
C THR A 323 5.91 -21.75 2.66
N SER A 324 4.78 -21.62 1.98
CA SER A 324 3.99 -22.76 1.48
C SER A 324 4.58 -23.40 0.22
N VAL A 325 5.51 -22.73 -0.47
CA VAL A 325 6.15 -23.27 -1.67
C VAL A 325 7.20 -24.31 -1.29
N LEU A 326 6.79 -25.58 -1.30
CA LEU A 326 7.64 -26.71 -0.90
C LEU A 326 8.79 -26.98 -1.89
N ASP A 327 8.54 -26.78 -3.19
CA ASP A 327 9.54 -27.04 -4.22
C ASP A 327 10.62 -25.94 -4.26
N ARG A 328 11.86 -26.35 -3.98
CA ARG A 328 13.06 -25.50 -4.02
C ARG A 328 13.33 -24.91 -5.39
N LYS A 329 12.97 -25.60 -6.48
CA LYS A 329 13.15 -25.10 -7.87
C LYS A 329 12.16 -23.98 -8.17
N ARG A 330 10.92 -24.08 -7.69
CA ARG A 330 9.88 -23.03 -7.84
C ARG A 330 10.20 -21.76 -7.06
N LEU A 331 10.72 -21.89 -5.82
CA LEU A 331 11.11 -20.73 -5.00
C LEU A 331 12.52 -20.91 -4.38
N PRO A 332 13.59 -20.69 -5.15
CA PRO A 332 14.96 -20.76 -4.65
C PRO A 332 15.27 -19.61 -3.68
N GLN A 333 16.29 -19.81 -2.84
CA GLN A 333 16.74 -18.86 -1.82
C GLN A 333 17.03 -17.45 -2.36
N LYS A 334 17.53 -17.35 -3.61
CA LYS A 334 17.74 -16.08 -4.32
C LYS A 334 16.42 -15.32 -4.53
N LYS A 335 15.35 -15.99 -4.96
CA LYS A 335 14.01 -15.40 -5.12
C LYS A 335 13.40 -15.02 -3.78
N ILE A 336 13.52 -15.87 -2.76
CA ILE A 336 13.10 -15.55 -1.38
C ILE A 336 13.72 -14.22 -0.91
N THR A 337 15.04 -14.08 -1.11
CA THR A 337 15.76 -12.85 -0.73
C THR A 337 15.30 -11.65 -1.54
N LYS A 338 15.09 -11.81 -2.85
CA LYS A 338 14.57 -10.75 -3.73
C LYS A 338 13.18 -10.29 -3.30
N TYR A 339 12.23 -11.21 -3.16
CA TYR A 339 10.84 -10.89 -2.86
C TYR A 339 10.68 -10.31 -1.46
N TYR A 340 11.38 -10.85 -0.46
CA TYR A 340 11.32 -10.25 0.87
C TYR A 340 11.92 -8.82 0.92
N LYS A 341 12.95 -8.52 0.12
CA LYS A 341 13.45 -7.13 -0.05
C LYS A 341 12.42 -6.23 -0.74
N MET A 342 11.74 -6.73 -1.77
CA MET A 342 10.69 -5.97 -2.46
C MET A 342 9.54 -5.60 -1.52
N ARG A 343 9.22 -6.45 -0.53
CA ARG A 343 8.18 -6.18 0.49
C ARG A 343 8.45 -4.89 1.26
N TRP A 344 9.70 -4.52 1.55
CA TRP A 344 10.03 -3.26 2.24
C TRP A 344 9.52 -2.01 1.50
N GLY A 345 9.18 -2.13 0.21
CA GLY A 345 8.54 -1.07 -0.54
C GLY A 345 7.23 -0.57 0.07
N VAL A 346 6.45 -1.39 0.77
CA VAL A 346 5.22 -0.93 1.45
C VAL A 346 5.50 0.02 2.63
N GLU A 347 6.67 -0.05 3.26
CA GLU A 347 7.08 0.93 4.28
C GLU A 347 7.38 2.29 3.63
N VAL A 348 7.89 2.28 2.39
CA VAL A 348 8.08 3.49 1.58
C VAL A 348 6.73 4.05 1.16
N GLU A 349 5.76 3.19 0.83
CA GLU A 349 4.37 3.57 0.54
C GLU A 349 3.75 4.35 1.71
N TYR A 350 3.84 3.81 2.93
CA TYR A 350 3.36 4.50 4.12
C TYR A 350 4.09 5.82 4.39
N ARG A 351 5.38 5.90 4.06
CA ARG A 351 6.12 7.16 4.14
C ARG A 351 5.58 8.16 3.12
N GLY A 352 5.28 7.71 1.90
CA GLY A 352 4.64 8.51 0.86
C GLY A 352 3.33 9.12 1.34
N LEU A 353 2.43 8.30 1.89
CA LEU A 353 1.18 8.76 2.48
C LEU A 353 1.41 9.79 3.59
N LYS A 354 2.33 9.52 4.52
CA LYS A 354 2.58 10.36 5.68
C LYS A 354 3.25 11.69 5.36
N GLN A 355 4.24 11.67 4.46
CA GLN A 355 5.13 12.81 4.20
C GLN A 355 4.85 13.52 2.88
N THR A 356 4.49 12.79 1.82
CA THR A 356 4.25 13.38 0.49
C THR A 356 2.82 13.86 0.33
N ILE A 357 1.85 13.07 0.81
CA ILE A 357 0.42 13.44 0.82
C ILE A 357 0.06 14.23 2.10
N ASP A 358 1.00 14.37 3.04
CA ASP A 358 0.83 15.06 4.34
C ASP A 358 -0.32 14.47 5.19
N LYS A 359 -0.35 13.14 5.31
CA LYS A 359 -1.37 12.40 6.09
C LYS A 359 -0.78 11.65 7.28
N ALA A 360 0.31 12.16 7.85
CA ALA A 360 0.80 11.72 9.15
C ALA A 360 -0.18 12.07 10.28
N HIS A 361 -0.81 13.24 10.14
CA HIS A 361 -1.84 13.78 11.03
C HIS A 361 -3.08 14.12 10.21
N LEU A 362 -4.16 13.39 10.44
CA LEU A 362 -5.45 13.70 9.83
C LEU A 362 -6.07 14.93 10.48
N ARG A 363 -7.01 15.56 9.78
CA ARG A 363 -7.51 16.90 10.11
C ARG A 363 -8.97 16.89 10.55
N CYS A 364 -9.74 15.87 10.20
CA CYS A 364 -11.14 15.76 10.61
C CYS A 364 -11.31 15.59 12.13
N ARG A 365 -12.36 16.22 12.68
CA ARG A 365 -12.69 16.19 14.13
C ARG A 365 -13.79 15.18 14.51
N ASN A 366 -14.35 14.50 13.50
CA ASN A 366 -15.38 13.48 13.61
C ASN A 366 -14.82 12.15 13.08
N SER A 367 -15.16 11.05 13.75
CA SER A 367 -14.65 9.70 13.50
C SER A 367 -14.97 9.16 12.10
N ASP A 368 -16.20 9.33 11.63
CA ASP A 368 -16.62 8.83 10.31
C ASP A 368 -15.89 9.57 9.19
N ARG A 369 -15.75 10.89 9.35
CA ARG A 369 -15.01 11.75 8.43
C ARG A 369 -13.51 11.46 8.41
N ILE A 370 -12.93 10.98 9.51
CA ILE A 370 -11.53 10.54 9.57
C ILE A 370 -11.30 9.32 8.66
N TYR A 371 -12.22 8.34 8.67
CA TYR A 371 -12.13 7.21 7.75
C TYR A 371 -12.22 7.66 6.30
N VAL A 372 -13.14 8.57 5.97
CA VAL A 372 -13.25 9.16 4.62
C VAL A 372 -11.97 9.88 4.21
N GLU A 373 -11.43 10.76 5.08
CA GLU A 373 -10.20 11.51 4.79
C GLU A 373 -9.04 10.56 4.46
N LEU A 374 -8.84 9.52 5.27
CA LEU A 374 -7.74 8.59 5.10
C LEU A 374 -7.94 7.67 3.89
N ASP A 375 -9.14 7.12 3.71
CA ASP A 375 -9.45 6.23 2.62
C ASP A 375 -9.24 6.92 1.26
N TRP A 376 -9.77 8.13 1.10
CA TRP A 376 -9.57 8.91 -0.13
C TRP A 376 -8.14 9.38 -0.33
N SER A 377 -7.39 9.64 0.75
CA SER A 377 -5.96 9.93 0.65
C SER A 377 -5.16 8.74 0.09
N ILE A 378 -5.47 7.52 0.52
CA ILE A 378 -4.82 6.30 -0.01
C ILE A 378 -5.25 6.06 -1.46
N ARG A 379 -6.54 6.25 -1.81
CA ARG A 379 -7.03 6.13 -3.19
C ARG A 379 -6.34 7.10 -4.13
N ALA A 380 -6.29 8.37 -3.74
CA ALA A 380 -5.69 9.42 -4.55
C ALA A 380 -4.18 9.18 -4.76
N MET A 381 -3.48 8.70 -3.73
CA MET A 381 -2.08 8.25 -3.85
C MET A 381 -1.95 7.10 -4.84
N ALA A 382 -2.73 6.03 -4.69
CA ALA A 382 -2.70 4.87 -5.58
C ALA A 382 -3.01 5.25 -7.04
N MET A 383 -4.01 6.11 -7.25
CA MET A 383 -4.38 6.62 -8.57
C MET A 383 -3.28 7.47 -9.18
N ALA A 384 -2.68 8.38 -8.42
CA ALA A 384 -1.57 9.21 -8.89
C ALA A 384 -0.39 8.35 -9.35
N GLU A 385 -0.01 7.35 -8.56
CA GLU A 385 1.06 6.43 -8.91
C GLU A 385 0.73 5.54 -10.12
N LEU A 386 -0.53 5.12 -10.25
CA LEU A 386 -0.99 4.32 -11.38
C LEU A 386 -0.92 5.10 -12.70
N VAL A 387 -1.31 6.38 -12.72
CA VAL A 387 -1.14 7.22 -13.92
C VAL A 387 0.34 7.39 -14.24
N ALA A 388 1.19 7.68 -13.25
CA ALA A 388 2.62 7.77 -13.47
C ALA A 388 3.23 6.46 -14.01
N LEU A 389 2.81 5.31 -13.48
CA LEU A 389 3.21 4.00 -13.98
C LEU A 389 2.81 3.81 -15.46
N ARG A 390 1.58 4.18 -15.83
CA ARG A 390 1.10 4.10 -17.22
C ARG A 390 1.99 4.90 -18.16
N GLU A 391 2.25 6.17 -17.83
CA GLU A 391 3.07 7.05 -18.67
C GLU A 391 4.53 6.59 -18.76
N GLN A 392 5.09 6.10 -17.65
CA GLN A 392 6.46 5.60 -17.61
C GLN A 392 6.67 4.34 -18.46
N ILE A 393 5.69 3.43 -18.46
CA ILE A 393 5.73 2.23 -19.31
C ILE A 393 5.53 2.59 -20.79
N GLN A 394 4.69 3.58 -21.11
CA GLN A 394 4.44 4.02 -22.49
C GLN A 394 5.64 4.77 -23.08
N ASP A 395 6.27 5.67 -22.33
CA ASP A 395 7.48 6.38 -22.77
C ASP A 395 8.63 5.42 -23.13
N GLY A 396 8.79 4.35 -22.33
CA GLY A 396 9.73 3.27 -22.64
C GLY A 396 9.44 2.53 -23.94
N ARG A 397 8.20 2.54 -24.46
CA ARG A 397 7.84 1.93 -25.76
C ARG A 397 8.05 2.87 -26.94
N ASN A 398 7.87 4.18 -26.74
CA ASN A 398 7.94 5.18 -27.80
C ASN A 398 9.38 5.63 -28.11
N ASN A 399 10.28 5.59 -27.13
CA ASN A 399 11.70 5.91 -27.32
C ASN A 399 12.49 4.70 -27.84
N ALA A 400 12.37 4.38 -29.12
CA ALA A 400 13.08 3.28 -29.77
C ALA A 400 14.64 3.38 -29.74
N GLN A 401 15.20 4.52 -29.32
CA GLN A 401 16.64 4.75 -29.19
C GLN A 401 17.20 4.58 -27.76
N GLN A 402 16.34 4.49 -26.76
CA GLN A 402 16.72 4.16 -25.38
C GLN A 402 15.96 2.90 -25.00
N ALA A 403 16.65 1.76 -25.07
CA ALA A 403 16.05 0.45 -24.94
C ALA A 403 14.97 0.40 -23.83
N VAL A 404 13.81 -0.15 -24.18
CA VAL A 404 12.73 -0.64 -23.31
C VAL A 404 13.26 -1.42 -22.07
N ALA A 405 14.54 -1.81 -22.09
CA ALA A 405 15.28 -2.50 -21.06
C ALA A 405 15.50 -1.72 -19.74
N ASP A 406 15.59 -0.38 -19.73
CA ASP A 406 16.19 0.35 -18.59
C ASP A 406 15.22 0.80 -17.48
N TYR A 407 13.91 0.87 -17.73
CA TYR A 407 12.95 1.29 -16.69
C TYR A 407 12.66 0.15 -15.69
N ASP A 408 12.83 0.45 -14.39
CA ASP A 408 12.38 -0.36 -13.25
C ASP A 408 11.31 0.45 -12.48
N THR A 409 10.19 -0.18 -12.13
CA THR A 409 9.11 0.44 -11.34
C THR A 409 9.60 1.00 -9.99
N LYS A 410 10.74 0.52 -9.48
CA LYS A 410 11.41 1.09 -8.30
C LYS A 410 11.83 2.54 -8.48
N GLU A 411 12.02 3.00 -9.70
CA GLU A 411 12.47 4.35 -10.01
C GLU A 411 11.32 5.37 -9.97
N ARG A 412 10.06 4.97 -9.83
CA ARG A 412 8.93 5.92 -9.74
C ARG A 412 9.01 6.79 -8.48
N SER A 413 8.79 8.10 -8.64
CA SER A 413 8.80 9.09 -7.56
C SER A 413 7.40 9.66 -7.30
N LEU A 414 6.75 9.20 -6.23
CA LEU A 414 5.45 9.75 -5.78
C LEU A 414 5.50 11.27 -5.60
N ALA A 415 6.60 11.80 -5.06
CA ALA A 415 6.75 13.25 -4.84
C ALA A 415 6.74 14.06 -6.14
N ASN A 416 7.44 13.58 -7.17
CA ASN A 416 7.43 14.24 -8.48
C ASN A 416 6.06 14.07 -9.17
N THR A 417 5.43 12.90 -9.03
CA THR A 417 4.08 12.64 -9.54
C THR A 417 3.06 13.62 -8.96
N VAL A 418 2.98 13.72 -7.63
CA VAL A 418 2.04 14.62 -6.95
C VAL A 418 2.35 16.08 -7.28
N ARG A 419 3.64 16.44 -7.40
CA ARG A 419 4.05 17.79 -7.84
C ARG A 419 3.54 18.11 -9.24
N ALA A 420 3.67 17.19 -10.19
CA ALA A 420 3.18 17.37 -11.56
C ALA A 420 1.66 17.55 -11.59
N LEU A 421 0.92 16.70 -10.86
CA LEU A 421 -0.54 16.80 -10.73
C LEU A 421 -0.96 18.14 -10.11
N ARG A 422 -0.34 18.56 -9.00
CA ARG A 422 -0.61 19.86 -8.36
C ARG A 422 -0.21 21.06 -9.23
N LYS A 423 0.88 20.96 -10.00
CA LYS A 423 1.27 22.01 -10.97
C LYS A 423 0.19 22.14 -12.05
N CYS A 424 -0.31 21.02 -12.57
CA CYS A 424 -1.40 21.01 -13.55
C CYS A 424 -2.69 21.61 -12.97
N MET A 425 -3.10 21.18 -11.77
CA MET A 425 -4.31 21.68 -11.10
C MET A 425 -4.28 23.19 -10.82
N ARG A 426 -3.11 23.75 -10.46
CA ARG A 426 -2.96 25.20 -10.23
C ARG A 426 -2.92 26.04 -11.52
N ASN A 427 -2.85 25.40 -12.69
CA ASN A 427 -2.66 26.09 -13.96
C ASN A 427 -3.64 25.57 -15.04
N MET A 428 -4.87 25.20 -14.68
CA MET A 428 -5.83 24.52 -15.56
C MET A 428 -6.10 25.25 -16.89
N THR A 429 -6.18 26.58 -16.85
CA THR A 429 -6.47 27.42 -18.03
C THR A 429 -5.25 27.65 -18.92
N LYS A 430 -4.04 27.36 -18.44
CA LYS A 430 -2.80 27.53 -19.23
C LYS A 430 -2.66 26.42 -20.27
N TYR A 431 -2.11 26.79 -21.41
CA TYR A 431 -1.64 25.84 -22.42
C TYR A 431 -0.33 25.23 -21.94
N ALA A 432 -0.27 23.90 -21.95
CA ALA A 432 0.96 23.18 -21.69
C ALA A 432 1.84 23.22 -22.94
N ASP A 433 3.15 23.29 -22.75
CA ASP A 433 4.08 23.00 -23.82
C ASP A 433 4.01 21.51 -24.17
N HIS A 434 4.09 21.17 -25.45
CA HIS A 434 3.98 19.78 -25.90
C HIS A 434 5.03 18.88 -25.23
N ASP A 435 6.23 19.41 -24.98
CA ASP A 435 7.36 18.65 -24.43
C ASP A 435 7.46 18.71 -22.89
N ASP A 436 6.54 19.41 -22.22
CA ASP A 436 6.43 19.54 -20.74
C ASP A 436 4.97 19.47 -20.26
N ASP A 437 4.09 18.77 -20.98
CA ASP A 437 2.71 18.58 -20.53
C ASP A 437 2.63 17.65 -19.30
N LEU A 438 1.43 17.50 -18.73
CA LEU A 438 1.25 16.65 -17.55
C LEU A 438 1.70 15.20 -17.80
N LEU A 439 1.40 14.62 -18.96
CA LEU A 439 1.74 13.23 -19.25
C LEU A 439 3.26 13.06 -19.37
N GLN A 440 3.93 14.01 -20.02
CA GLN A 440 5.38 14.03 -20.11
C GLN A 440 6.04 14.25 -18.74
N GLN A 441 5.50 15.14 -17.89
CA GLN A 441 5.98 15.30 -16.52
C GLN A 441 5.82 14.01 -15.69
N LEU A 442 4.73 13.26 -15.89
CA LEU A 442 4.48 11.98 -15.21
C LEU A 442 5.42 10.87 -15.70
N SER A 443 5.68 10.78 -17.01
CA SER A 443 6.68 9.85 -17.56
C SER A 443 8.08 10.10 -16.97
N ARG A 444 8.43 11.37 -16.72
CA ARG A 444 9.71 11.78 -16.13
C ARG A 444 9.70 11.88 -14.61
N ALA A 445 8.60 11.50 -13.94
CA ALA A 445 8.46 11.52 -12.48
C ALA A 445 9.24 10.37 -11.82
N LEU A 446 10.56 10.39 -12.00
CA LEU A 446 11.50 9.39 -11.52
C LEU A 446 12.25 9.90 -10.28
N VAL A 447 12.73 8.97 -9.45
CA VAL A 447 13.62 9.26 -8.34
C VAL A 447 14.96 9.69 -8.92
N GLN A 448 15.51 10.80 -8.41
CA GLN A 448 16.81 11.27 -8.86
C GLN A 448 17.90 10.24 -8.56
N LYS A 449 18.64 9.85 -9.61
CA LYS A 449 19.85 9.04 -9.49
C LYS A 449 21.01 9.96 -9.08
N TYR A 450 21.15 10.24 -7.79
CA TYR A 450 22.34 10.94 -7.28
C TYR A 450 23.41 9.93 -6.84
N HIS A 451 24.66 10.22 -7.16
CA HIS A 451 25.81 9.67 -6.43
C HIS A 451 25.99 10.55 -5.20
N ASN A 452 25.73 10.02 -4.01
CA ASN A 452 25.93 10.77 -2.78
C ASN A 452 27.41 11.11 -2.62
N HIS A 453 27.78 12.38 -2.82
CA HIS A 453 29.12 12.88 -2.49
C HIS A 453 29.36 12.92 -0.97
N THR A 454 28.29 12.93 -0.17
CA THR A 454 28.34 12.97 1.31
C THR A 454 27.56 11.83 1.94
N ASP A 455 28.07 11.29 3.06
CA ASP A 455 27.41 10.20 3.78
C ASP A 455 26.10 10.71 4.42
N LYS A 456 24.95 10.18 3.96
CA LYS A 456 23.64 10.45 4.55
C LYS A 456 23.40 9.70 5.86
N LYS A 457 24.40 8.98 6.41
CA LYS A 457 24.30 8.41 7.75
C LYS A 457 24.06 9.53 8.75
N ALA A 458 23.05 9.35 9.58
CA ALA A 458 22.82 10.23 10.72
C ALA A 458 24.11 10.30 11.56
N ARG A 459 24.64 11.51 11.75
CA ARG A 459 25.83 11.78 12.58
C ARG A 459 25.66 11.25 14.00
N TYR A 460 24.43 11.27 14.49
CA TYR A 460 24.04 10.73 15.79
C TYR A 460 23.03 9.59 15.61
N ARG A 461 23.42 8.39 16.00
CA ARG A 461 22.55 7.21 16.02
C ARG A 461 22.72 6.49 17.36
N PRO A 462 22.03 6.95 18.42
CA PRO A 462 22.14 6.31 19.72
C PRO A 462 21.74 4.85 19.57
N LYS A 463 22.45 3.96 20.27
CA LYS A 463 22.04 2.56 20.34
C LYS A 463 20.59 2.55 20.81
N ASN A 464 19.70 1.87 20.09
CA ASN A 464 18.33 1.66 20.54
C ASN A 464 18.33 0.35 21.36
N PRO A 465 18.47 0.40 22.70
CA PRO A 465 18.60 -0.79 23.53
C PRO A 465 17.33 -1.66 23.50
N ASP A 466 16.18 -1.07 23.16
CA ASP A 466 14.90 -1.78 23.10
C ASP A 466 14.74 -2.60 21.81
N LYS A 467 15.52 -2.31 20.76
CA LYS A 467 15.47 -3.05 19.50
C LYS A 467 16.31 -4.33 19.59
N LYS A 468 15.77 -5.35 20.26
CA LYS A 468 16.38 -6.69 20.30
C LYS A 468 16.25 -7.39 18.94
N PRO A 469 17.27 -8.17 18.52
CA PRO A 469 17.14 -9.00 17.33
C PRO A 469 16.01 -10.01 17.53
N LEU A 470 15.31 -10.31 16.45
CA LEU A 470 14.29 -11.35 16.46
C LEU A 470 14.97 -12.70 16.76
N GLY A 471 14.46 -13.43 17.74
CA GLY A 471 14.97 -14.77 18.08
C GLY A 471 14.71 -15.80 16.97
N GLU A 472 15.30 -16.99 17.09
CA GLU A 472 15.11 -18.08 16.14
C GLU A 472 13.82 -18.86 16.43
N PRO A 473 13.08 -19.33 15.41
CA PRO A 473 11.89 -20.15 15.61
C PRO A 473 12.27 -21.48 16.29
N THR A 474 11.39 -22.02 17.12
CA THR A 474 11.59 -23.33 17.75
C THR A 474 11.11 -24.42 16.80
N VAL A 475 12.00 -25.35 16.45
CA VAL A 475 11.67 -26.52 15.63
C VAL A 475 11.92 -27.79 16.44
N THR A 476 10.89 -28.62 16.64
CA THR A 476 11.00 -29.87 17.40
C THR A 476 10.61 -31.08 16.55
N LYS A 477 11.15 -32.26 16.85
CA LYS A 477 10.71 -33.50 16.20
C LYS A 477 9.27 -33.85 16.60
N LEU A 478 8.53 -34.49 15.70
CA LEU A 478 7.22 -35.07 16.01
C LEU A 478 7.34 -36.13 17.11
N SER A 479 6.51 -36.01 18.16
CA SER A 479 6.34 -37.05 19.17
C SER A 479 5.61 -38.28 18.58
N ARG A 480 5.68 -39.42 19.28
CA ARG A 480 4.95 -40.64 18.87
C ARG A 480 3.45 -40.39 18.71
N GLU A 481 2.83 -39.76 19.70
CA GLU A 481 1.40 -39.39 19.67
C GLU A 481 1.06 -38.49 18.47
N GLN A 482 1.91 -37.51 18.17
CA GLN A 482 1.70 -36.61 17.03
C GLN A 482 1.80 -37.36 15.70
N ARG A 483 2.73 -38.32 15.57
CA ARG A 483 2.84 -39.16 14.36
C ARG A 483 1.61 -40.04 14.18
N GLU A 484 1.11 -40.65 15.24
CA GLU A 484 -0.10 -41.48 15.19
C GLU A 484 -1.33 -40.65 14.81
N LYS A 485 -1.50 -39.44 15.39
CA LYS A 485 -2.58 -38.52 15.00
C LYS A 485 -2.46 -38.09 13.54
N LEU A 486 -1.25 -37.77 13.07
CA LEU A 486 -1.02 -37.35 11.68
C LEU A 486 -1.40 -38.48 10.72
N ARG A 487 -0.95 -39.72 10.99
CA ARG A 487 -1.25 -40.89 10.17
C ARG A 487 -2.76 -41.14 10.06
N LYS A 488 -3.49 -41.04 11.17
CA LYS A 488 -4.97 -41.18 11.17
C LYS A 488 -5.66 -40.14 10.30
N ILE A 489 -5.20 -38.89 10.33
CA ILE A 489 -5.76 -37.81 9.49
C ILE A 489 -5.43 -38.06 8.01
N GLU A 490 -4.20 -38.49 7.71
CA GLU A 490 -3.80 -38.82 6.33
C GLU A 490 -4.63 -40.00 5.76
N GLU A 491 -4.87 -41.04 6.56
CA GLU A 491 -5.75 -42.16 6.21
C GLU A 491 -7.19 -41.68 5.94
N GLN A 492 -7.71 -40.74 6.72
CA GLN A 492 -9.05 -40.16 6.55
C GLN A 492 -9.20 -39.23 5.33
N ILE A 493 -8.11 -38.60 4.87
CA ILE A 493 -8.12 -37.73 3.70
C ILE A 493 -7.95 -38.55 2.41
N ALA A 494 -7.27 -39.69 2.50
CA ALA A 494 -6.97 -40.56 1.36
C ALA A 494 -8.10 -41.56 1.03
N GLY A 495 -8.95 -41.90 2.01
CA GLY A 495 -10.20 -42.63 1.81
C GLY A 495 -11.34 -41.68 1.51
#